data_AF-A0A923D5B6-F1
#
_entry.id   AF-A0A923D5B6-F1
#
_cell.length_a   1.000
_cell.length_b   1.000
_cell.length_c   1.000
_cell.angle_alpha   90.00
_cell.angle_beta   90.00
_cell.angle_gamma   90.00
#
_symmetry.space_group_name_H-M   'P 1'
#
loop_
_entity.id
_entity.type
_entity.pdbx_description
1 polymer ?
#
loop_
_entity_poly.entity_id
_entity_poly.type
_entity_poly.pdbx_seq_one_letter_code
_entity_poly.pdbx_strand_id
1 'polypeptide(L)'
;MKSYATKLIDFIETKSEEMARQWAADVRKNRRTPSYHGLPEEKVIPQAVFFYSHFRQMFFTKDPFDTAKGFFARYAEERYLEKIPLQEAIYA
;
A
#
# COMPACT_ATOMS: atom_id res chain seq x y z
N MET A 1 -10.11 4.82 -21.96
CA MET A 1 -8.87 4.27 -21.38
C MET A 1 -8.34 3.16 -22.27
N LYS A 2 -7.02 3.12 -22.56
CA LYS A 2 -6.43 2.03 -23.36
C LYS A 2 -6.63 0.70 -22.62
N SER A 3 -7.21 -0.30 -23.30
CA SER A 3 -7.55 -1.65 -22.80
C SER A 3 -6.51 -2.29 -21.86
N TYR A 4 -5.22 -2.05 -22.11
CA TYR A 4 -4.12 -2.57 -21.29
C TYR A 4 -4.06 -2.03 -19.86
N ALA A 5 -4.36 -0.74 -19.65
CA ALA A 5 -4.37 -0.15 -18.32
C ALA A 5 -5.47 -0.78 -17.45
N THR A 6 -6.64 -1.02 -18.04
CA THR A 6 -7.75 -1.68 -17.35
C THR A 6 -7.38 -3.10 -16.93
N LYS A 7 -6.79 -3.91 -17.82
CA LYS A 7 -6.37 -5.29 -17.49
C LYS A 7 -5.34 -5.34 -16.35
N LEU A 8 -4.40 -4.40 -16.32
CA LEU A 8 -3.40 -4.33 -15.25
C LEU A 8 -4.05 -3.97 -13.90
N ILE A 9 -4.96 -3.01 -13.90
CA ILE A 9 -5.70 -2.63 -12.69
C ILE A 9 -6.53 -3.82 -12.18
N ASP A 10 -7.25 -4.51 -13.07
CA ASP A 10 -8.04 -5.69 -12.72
C ASP A 10 -7.15 -6.79 -12.11
N PHE A 11 -5.96 -7.00 -12.68
CA PHE A 11 -4.98 -7.93 -12.13
C PHE A 11 -4.50 -7.52 -10.73
N ILE A 12 -4.14 -6.24 -10.52
CA ILE A 12 -3.69 -5.74 -9.21
C ILE A 12 -4.77 -5.93 -8.15
N GLU A 13 -6.02 -5.59 -8.46
CA GLU A 13 -7.12 -5.70 -7.49
C GLU A 13 -7.45 -7.17 -7.17
N THR A 14 -7.49 -8.04 -8.19
CA THR A 14 -7.78 -9.48 -8.01
C THR A 14 -6.66 -10.25 -7.33
N LYS A 15 -5.41 -9.76 -7.42
CA LYS A 15 -4.22 -10.35 -6.78
C LYS A 15 -3.74 -9.58 -5.54
N SER A 16 -4.57 -8.67 -5.02
CA SER A 16 -4.21 -7.77 -3.93
C SER A 16 -3.63 -8.47 -2.69
N GLU A 17 -4.18 -9.62 -2.28
CA GLU A 17 -3.66 -10.39 -1.14
C GLU A 17 -2.29 -11.01 -1.40
N GLU A 18 -2.11 -11.63 -2.57
CA GLU A 18 -0.84 -12.24 -2.99
C GLU A 18 0.26 -11.17 -3.10
N MET A 19 -0.05 -10.03 -3.70
CA MET A 19 0.85 -8.88 -3.81
C MET A 19 1.18 -8.28 -2.44
N ALA A 20 0.20 -8.14 -1.55
CA ALA A 20 0.42 -7.63 -0.20
C ALA A 20 1.32 -8.53 0.65
N ARG A 21 1.17 -9.86 0.53
CA ARG A 21 2.05 -10.83 1.21
C ARG A 21 3.49 -10.75 0.70
N GLN A 22 3.66 -10.64 -0.62
CA GLN A 22 5.00 -10.49 -1.22
C GLN A 22 5.65 -9.18 -0.76
N TRP A 23 4.92 -8.07 -0.83
CA TRP A 23 5.37 -6.77 -0.33
C TRP A 23 5.75 -6.83 1.16
N ALA A 24 4.92 -7.44 2.00
CA ALA A 24 5.19 -7.60 3.42
C ALA A 24 6.48 -8.39 3.66
N ALA A 25 6.71 -9.48 2.91
CA ALA A 25 7.94 -10.25 3.00
C ALA A 25 9.18 -9.43 2.62
N ASP A 26 9.06 -8.54 1.63
CA ASP A 26 10.15 -7.69 1.15
C ASP A 26 10.49 -6.60 2.17
N VAL A 27 9.52 -5.81 2.64
CA VAL A 27 9.77 -4.71 3.59
C VAL A 27 10.22 -5.21 4.97
N ARG A 28 9.80 -6.41 5.37
CA ARG A 28 10.25 -7.02 6.64
C ARG A 28 11.68 -7.55 6.60
N LYS A 29 12.31 -7.64 5.43
CA LYS A 29 13.71 -8.09 5.26
C LYS A 29 14.62 -6.99 4.71
N ASN A 30 14.05 -5.89 4.24
CA ASN A 30 14.81 -4.85 3.57
C ASN A 30 15.57 -3.97 4.56
N ARG A 31 16.85 -3.71 4.27
CA ARG A 31 17.73 -2.89 5.12
C ARG A 31 17.27 -1.44 5.28
N ARG A 32 16.40 -0.95 4.39
CA ARG A 32 15.85 0.41 4.41
C ARG A 32 14.59 0.55 5.27
N THR A 33 14.02 -0.56 5.74
CA THR A 33 12.78 -0.59 6.54
C THR A 33 12.96 -1.42 7.83
N PRO A 34 13.98 -1.13 8.67
CA PRO A 34 14.23 -1.90 9.90
C PRO A 34 13.05 -1.91 10.87
N SER A 35 12.23 -0.86 10.92
CA SER A 35 11.05 -0.79 11.79
C SER A 35 9.97 -1.82 11.42
N TYR A 36 9.95 -2.28 10.17
CA TYR A 36 9.00 -3.30 9.70
C TYR A 36 9.40 -4.73 10.11
N HIS A 37 10.67 -5.00 10.39
CA HIS A 37 11.19 -6.38 10.61
C HIS A 37 10.50 -7.08 11.78
N GLY A 38 10.20 -6.32 12.83
CA GLY A 38 9.52 -6.81 14.03
C GLY A 38 7.99 -6.74 13.98
N LEU A 39 7.40 -6.18 12.91
CA LEU A 39 5.94 -6.07 12.83
C LEU A 39 5.28 -7.42 12.51
N PRO A 40 4.16 -7.74 13.18
CA PRO A 40 3.37 -8.92 12.87
C PRO A 40 2.74 -8.80 11.48
N GLU A 41 2.70 -9.90 10.72
CA GLU A 41 2.13 -9.92 9.37
C GLU A 41 0.65 -9.54 9.37
N GLU A 42 -0.06 -9.86 10.44
CA GLU A 42 -1.46 -9.56 10.68
C GLU A 42 -1.72 -8.05 10.74
N LYS A 43 -0.69 -7.22 10.93
CA LYS A 43 -0.78 -5.75 10.84
C LYS A 43 -0.31 -5.22 9.48
N VAL A 44 0.77 -5.76 8.96
CA VAL A 44 1.42 -5.27 7.73
C VAL A 44 0.61 -5.64 6.48
N ILE A 45 0.13 -6.88 6.38
CA ILE A 45 -0.59 -7.34 5.18
C ILE A 45 -1.89 -6.56 4.95
N PRO A 46 -2.80 -6.37 5.93
CA PRO A 46 -4.07 -5.68 5.68
C PRO A 46 -3.91 -4.25 5.15
N GLN A 47 -2.85 -3.56 5.58
CA GLN A 47 -2.50 -2.23 5.09
C GLN A 47 -2.25 -2.23 3.58
N ALA A 48 -1.40 -3.13 3.09
CA ALA A 48 -1.11 -3.24 1.66
C ALA A 48 -2.27 -3.83 0.85
N VAL A 49 -3.05 -4.76 1.43
CA VAL A 49 -4.29 -5.25 0.80
C VAL A 49 -5.25 -4.09 0.54
N PHE A 50 -5.42 -3.19 1.51
CA PHE A 50 -6.27 -2.02 1.34
C PHE A 50 -5.80 -1.14 0.18
N PHE A 51 -4.49 -0.92 0.03
CA PHE A 51 -3.92 -0.21 -1.12
C PHE A 51 -4.21 -0.93 -2.46
N TYR A 52 -3.82 -2.19 -2.61
CA TYR A 52 -3.94 -2.90 -3.89
C TYR A 52 -5.39 -3.16 -4.31
N SER A 53 -6.30 -3.40 -3.35
CA SER A 53 -7.73 -3.61 -3.64
C SER A 53 -8.48 -2.33 -4.05
N HIS A 54 -7.95 -1.15 -3.70
CA HIS A 54 -8.55 0.16 -4.02
C HIS A 54 -7.76 0.90 -5.11
N PHE A 55 -6.89 0.20 -5.84
CA PHE A 55 -5.97 0.81 -6.80
C PHE A 55 -6.70 1.64 -7.87
N ARG A 56 -7.82 1.16 -8.43
CA ARG A 56 -8.60 1.94 -9.40
C ARG A 56 -9.15 3.23 -8.79
N GLN A 57 -9.59 3.19 -7.54
CA GLN A 57 -10.19 4.34 -6.87
C GLN A 57 -9.16 5.44 -6.58
N MET A 58 -7.93 5.08 -6.22
CA MET A 58 -6.88 6.07 -5.96
C MET A 58 -6.40 6.80 -7.21
N PHE A 59 -6.41 6.15 -8.38
CA PHE A 59 -5.73 6.69 -9.56
C PHE A 59 -6.65 6.96 -10.76
N PHE A 60 -7.90 6.48 -10.75
CA PHE A 60 -8.80 6.53 -11.92
C PHE A 60 -10.21 7.05 -11.60
N THR A 61 -10.38 7.84 -10.54
CA THR A 61 -11.62 8.58 -10.25
C THR A 61 -11.71 9.91 -11.00
N LYS A 62 -12.84 10.60 -10.92
CA LYS A 62 -13.00 11.95 -11.48
C LYS A 62 -12.07 12.97 -10.81
N ASP A 63 -11.77 12.75 -9.53
CA ASP A 63 -10.77 13.51 -8.77
C ASP A 63 -9.83 12.54 -8.01
N PRO A 64 -8.80 12.04 -8.70
CA PRO A 64 -7.83 11.13 -8.10
C PRO A 64 -7.02 11.79 -6.99
N PHE A 65 -6.80 13.11 -7.07
CA PHE A 65 -5.95 13.81 -6.10
C PHE A 65 -6.63 13.89 -4.74
N ASP A 66 -7.91 14.29 -4.70
CA ASP A 66 -8.66 14.33 -3.44
C ASP A 66 -8.86 12.93 -2.86
N THR A 67 -9.13 11.93 -3.70
CA THR A 67 -9.27 10.53 -3.27
C THR A 67 -7.96 10.01 -2.66
N ALA A 68 -6.84 10.23 -3.35
CA ALA A 68 -5.52 9.81 -2.89
C ALA A 68 -5.10 10.58 -1.62
N LYS A 69 -5.42 11.87 -1.51
CA LYS A 69 -5.11 12.67 -0.33
C LYS A 69 -5.74 12.09 0.94
N GLY A 70 -7.01 11.70 0.88
CA GLY A 70 -7.68 11.05 2.01
C GLY A 70 -7.02 9.72 2.39
N PHE A 71 -6.70 8.90 1.39
CA PHE A 71 -6.00 7.63 1.59
C PHE A 71 -4.63 7.83 2.27
N PHE A 72 -3.79 8.70 1.69
CA PHE A 72 -2.43 8.91 2.18
C PHE A 72 -2.38 9.66 3.50
N ALA A 73 -3.38 10.52 3.80
CA ALA A 73 -3.50 11.13 5.12
C ALA A 73 -3.74 10.07 6.20
N ARG A 74 -4.67 9.13 5.97
CA ARG A 74 -4.91 8.02 6.90
C ARG A 74 -3.67 7.14 7.06
N TYR A 75 -3.01 6.80 5.95
CA TYR A 75 -1.75 6.06 5.97
C TYR A 75 -0.69 6.77 6.82
N ALA A 76 -0.49 8.08 6.61
CA ALA A 76 0.50 8.85 7.35
C ALA A 76 0.21 8.90 8.85
N GLU A 77 -1.06 9.06 9.24
CA GLU A 77 -1.49 9.05 10.63
C GLU A 77 -1.25 7.68 11.29
N GLU A 78 -1.65 6.58 10.63
CA GLU A 78 -1.44 5.22 11.12
C GLU A 78 0.07 4.92 11.33
N ARG A 79 0.91 5.25 10.34
CA ARG A 79 2.36 5.04 10.43
C ARG A 79 3.00 5.89 11.52
N TYR A 80 2.52 7.12 11.72
CA TYR A 80 2.96 7.98 12.81
C TYR A 80 2.62 7.37 14.19
N LEU A 81 1.39 6.89 14.37
CA LEU A 81 0.95 6.23 15.61
C LEU A 81 1.73 4.94 15.91
N GLU A 82 2.10 4.20 14.88
CA GLU A 82 2.97 3.01 14.97
C GLU A 82 4.46 3.34 15.18
N LYS A 83 4.82 4.63 15.20
CA LYS A 83 6.19 5.12 15.32
C LYS A 83 7.11 4.65 14.17
N ILE A 84 6.54 4.46 12.99
CA ILE A 84 7.30 4.14 11.78
C ILE A 84 7.98 5.42 11.29
N PRO A 85 9.31 5.43 11.10
CA PRO A 85 10.00 6.61 10.59
C PRO A 85 9.55 6.96 9.18
N LEU A 86 9.43 8.26 8.88
CA LEU A 86 8.92 8.76 7.61
C LEU A 86 9.67 8.18 6.40
N GLN A 87 11.00 8.12 6.46
CA GLN A 87 11.82 7.56 5.37
C GLN A 87 11.51 6.08 5.10
N GLU A 88 11.14 5.32 6.12
CA GLU A 88 10.75 3.92 5.97
C GLU A 88 9.34 3.82 5.39
N ALA A 89 8.40 4.65 5.86
CA ALA A 89 7.03 4.70 5.37
C ALA A 89 6.91 5.18 3.91
N ILE A 90 7.87 5.96 3.42
CA ILE A 90 7.97 6.36 2.00
C ILE A 90 8.61 5.26 1.15
N TYR A 91 9.56 4.50 1.72
CA TYR A 91 10.24 3.43 0.99
C TYR A 91 9.38 2.17 0.84
N ALA A 92 8.68 1.81 1.93
CA ALA A 92 7.77 0.67 1.99
C ALA A 92 6.58 0.90 1.05
#